data_AF-A0A6J6GTE8-F1
#
_entry.id   AF-A0A6J6GTE8-F1
#
_cell.length_a   1.000
_cell.length_b   1.000
_cell.length_c   1.000
_cell.angle_alpha   90.00
_cell.angle_beta   90.00
_cell.angle_gamma   90.00
#
_symmetry.space_group_name_H-M   'P 1'
#
loop_
_entity.id
_entity.type
_entity.pdbx_description
1 polymer ?
#
loop_
_entity_poly.entity_id
_entity_poly.type
_entity_poly.pdbx_seq_one_letter_code
_entity_poly.pdbx_strand_id
1 'polypeptide(L)' 'MRVKGRGITKGSTTGDLLVTVDVQVPQRVDGKALDALKIFAQETAHENVRADLIAKAKA' A
#
# COMPACT_ATOMS: atom_id res chain seq x y z
N MET A 1 8.96 4.02 0.55
CA MET A 1 10.09 3.17 0.98
C MET A 1 11.39 3.72 0.37
N ARG A 2 12.56 3.52 1.01
CA ARG A 2 13.85 4.05 0.52
C ARG A 2 14.92 2.96 0.52
N VAL A 3 15.56 2.72 -0.63
CA VAL A 3 16.72 1.83 -0.73
C VAL A 3 17.97 2.71 -0.83
N LYS A 4 18.76 2.71 0.24
CA LYS A 4 19.94 3.55 0.37
C LYS A 4 21.01 3.17 -0.65
N GLY A 5 21.62 4.15 -1.31
CA GLY A 5 22.75 3.94 -2.22
C GLY A 5 22.41 3.20 -3.52
N ARG A 6 21.13 3.09 -3.89
CA ARG A 6 20.66 2.52 -5.16
C ARG A 6 20.11 3.56 -6.13
N GLY A 7 20.28 4.84 -5.82
CA GLY A 7 19.96 5.94 -6.72
C GLY A 7 21.10 6.24 -7.70
N ILE A 8 20.97 7.35 -8.41
CA ILE A 8 21.93 7.75 -9.45
C ILE A 8 23.25 8.21 -8.79
N THR A 9 24.38 7.76 -9.32
CA THR A 9 25.71 8.22 -8.91
C THR A 9 26.11 9.47 -9.69
N LYS A 10 26.46 10.55 -8.98
CA LYS A 10 26.99 11.78 -9.55
C LYS A 10 28.25 12.19 -8.79
N GLY A 11 29.41 12.08 -9.44
CA GLY A 11 30.70 12.34 -8.80
C GLY A 11 30.99 11.35 -7.67
N SER A 12 31.34 11.85 -6.48
CA SER A 12 31.63 11.04 -5.28
C SER A 12 30.40 10.66 -4.45
N THR A 13 29.20 11.09 -4.86
CA THR A 13 27.96 10.83 -4.12
C THR A 13 27.00 9.96 -4.93
N THR A 14 26.44 8.95 -4.27
CA THR A 14 25.36 8.11 -4.80
C THR A 14 24.06 8.46 -4.08
N GLY A 15 23.03 8.79 -4.85
CA GLY A 15 21.70 9.06 -4.30
C GLY A 15 20.98 7.80 -3.82
N ASP A 16 19.79 7.99 -3.28
CA ASP A 16 18.91 6.90 -2.83
C ASP A 16 17.81 6.62 -3.86
N LEU A 17 17.33 5.38 -3.90
CA LEU A 17 16.17 5.00 -4.70
C LEU A 17 14.90 5.10 -3.84
N LEU A 18 13.93 5.89 -4.30
CA LEU A 18 12.60 5.90 -3.72
C LEU A 18 11.76 4.81 -4.36
N VAL A 19 11.17 3.96 -3.52
CA VAL A 19 10.27 2.89 -3.93
C VAL A 19 8.85 3.28 -3.55
N THR A 20 7.99 3.35 -4.57
CA THR A 20 6.55 3.50 -4.46
C THR A 20 5.91 2.12 -4.47
N VAL A 21 5.02 1.87 -3.52
CA VAL A 21 4.23 0.64 -3.50
C VAL A 21 2.96 0.91 -4.30
N ASP A 22 2.75 0.12 -5.35
CA ASP A 22 1.48 0.06 -6.05
C ASP A 22 0.75 -1.22 -5.62
N VAL A 23 -0.55 -1.10 -5.33
CA VAL A 23 -1.37 -2.20 -4.82
C VAL A 23 -2.31 -2.64 -5.93
N GLN A 24 -1.98 -3.77 -6.57
CA GLN A 24 -2.81 -4.37 -7.60
C GLN A 24 -3.76 -5.41 -6.98
N VAL A 25 -5.07 -5.22 -7.18
CA VAL A 25 -6.10 -6.16 -6.72
C VAL A 25 -6.60 -7.01 -7.89
N PRO A 26 -6.52 -8.36 -7.81
CA PRO A 26 -7.08 -9.24 -8.83
C PRO A 26 -8.60 -9.10 -8.95
N GLN A 27 -9.14 -9.15 -10.17
CA GLN A 27 -10.60 -9.05 -10.39
C GLN A 27 -11.38 -10.25 -9.85
N ARG A 28 -10.76 -11.43 -9.81
CA ARG A 28 -11.37 -12.65 -9.29
C ARG A 28 -10.47 -13.28 -8.25
N VAL A 29 -11.06 -13.61 -7.12
CA VAL A 29 -10.43 -14.33 -6.01
C VAL A 29 -11.38 -15.47 -5.62
N ASP A 30 -10.91 -16.70 -5.73
CA ASP A 30 -11.71 -17.91 -5.53
C ASP A 30 -11.07 -18.87 -4.52
N GLY A 31 -11.90 -19.76 -3.97
CA GLY A 31 -11.52 -20.75 -2.97
C GLY A 31 -10.81 -20.12 -1.75
N LYS A 32 -9.63 -20.63 -1.43
CA LYS A 32 -8.85 -20.26 -0.25
C LYS A 32 -8.50 -18.77 -0.17
N ALA A 33 -8.36 -18.09 -1.31
CA ALA A 33 -8.04 -16.67 -1.35
C ALA A 33 -9.21 -15.81 -0.86
N LEU A 34 -10.45 -16.19 -1.20
CA LEU A 34 -11.65 -15.49 -0.75
C LEU A 34 -11.85 -15.65 0.76
N ASP A 35 -11.61 -16.85 1.29
CA ASP A 35 -11.78 -17.10 2.73
C ASP A 35 -10.72 -16.37 3.57
N ALA A 36 -9.47 -16.30 3.09
CA ALA A 36 -8.44 -15.48 3.72
C ALA A 36 -8.81 -13.98 3.72
N LEU A 37 -9.40 -13.48 2.63
CA LEU A 37 -9.87 -12.09 2.56
C LEU A 37 -11.04 -11.81 3.50
N LYS A 38 -11.95 -12.78 3.69
CA LYS A 38 -13.06 -12.64 4.66
C LYS A 38 -12.54 -12.55 6.09
N ILE A 39 -11.60 -13.40 6.46
CA ILE A 39 -10.96 -13.37 7.79
C ILE A 39 -10.23 -12.05 7.98
N PHE A 40 -9.43 -11.63 7.00
CA PHE A 40 -8.73 -10.34 7.05
C PHE A 40 -9.69 -9.15 7.21
N ALA A 41 -10.82 -9.17 6.50
CA ALA A 41 -11.84 -8.14 6.59
C ALA A 41 -12.52 -8.10 7.98
N GLN A 42 -12.71 -9.26 8.63
CA GLN A 42 -13.26 -9.33 9.99
C GLN A 42 -12.29 -8.76 11.03
N GLU A 43 -11.03 -9.16 10.98
CA GLU A 43 -10.00 -8.69 11.91
C GLU A 43 -9.70 -7.19 11.75
N THR A 44 -9.73 -6.68 10.50
CA THR A 44 -9.39 -5.29 10.18
C THR A 44 -10.61 -4.36 10.17
N ALA A 45 -11.80 -4.85 10.57
CA ALA A 45 -13.05 -4.08 10.54
C ALA A 45 -13.04 -2.79 11.40
N HIS A 46 -12.11 -2.70 12.35
CA HIS A 46 -11.93 -1.54 13.22
C HIS A 46 -11.21 -0.37 12.53
N GLU A 47 -10.56 -0.60 11.38
CA GLU A 47 -9.77 0.40 10.67
C GLU A 47 -10.57 1.01 9.51
N ASN A 48 -10.99 2.28 9.66
CA ASN A 48 -11.81 2.94 8.65
C ASN A 48 -10.93 3.61 7.57
N VAL A 49 -10.68 2.87 6.49
CA VAL A 49 -9.89 3.33 5.32
C VAL A 49 -10.49 4.54 4.60
N ARG A 50 -11.76 4.90 4.84
CA ARG A 50 -12.44 6.04 4.20
C ARG A 50 -12.57 7.26 5.12
N ALA A 51 -11.98 7.24 6.31
CA ALA A 51 -12.13 8.33 7.27
C ALA A 51 -11.74 9.71 6.68
N ASP A 52 -10.63 9.79 5.94
CA ASP A 52 -10.18 11.02 5.28
C ASP A 52 -11.13 11.51 4.18
N LEU A 53 -11.75 10.57 3.43
CA LEU A 53 -12.75 10.91 2.41
C LEU A 53 -14.03 11.48 3.04
N ILE A 54 -14.46 10.93 4.18
CA ILE A 54 -15.61 11.42 4.93
C ILE A 54 -15.33 12.80 5.53
N ALA A 55 -14.12 13.03 6.04
CA ALA A 55 -13.71 14.34 6.56
C ALA A 55 -13.73 15.41 5.47
N LYS A 56 -13.20 15.11 4.27
CA LYS A 56 -13.22 16.01 3.12
C LYS A 56 -14.63 16.31 2.59
N ALA A 57 -15.56 15.37 2.68
CA ALA A 57 -16.93 15.56 2.21
C ALA A 57 -17.80 16.41 3.15
N LYS A 58 -17.38 16.59 4.41
CA LYS A 58 -18.09 17.39 5.42
C LYS A 58 -17.58 18.83 5.54
N ALA A 59 -16.39 19.11 4.99
CA ALA A 59 -15.81 20.45 4.90
C ALA A 59 -16.39 21.21 3.71
#